data_AF-A0A502HX88-F1
#
_entry.id   AF-A0A502HX88-F1
#
_cell.length_a   1.000
_cell.length_b   1.000
_cell.length_c   1.000
_cell.angle_alpha   90.00
_cell.angle_beta   90.00
_cell.angle_gamma   90.00
#
_symmetry.space_group_name_H-M   'P 1'
#
loop_
_entity.id
_entity.type
_entity.pdbx_description
1 polymer ?
#
loop_
_entity_poly.entity_id
_entity_poly.type
_entity_poly.pdbx_seq_one_letter_code
_entity_poly.pdbx_strand_id
1 'polypeptide(L)' 'MENKTARLTVLIDPVKKKALEELCASQDLTPSQVVRQLIRDYLETHGVSYATKSKTAANGK' A
#
# COMPACT_ATOMS: atom_id res chain seq x y z
N MET A 1 -4.65 -19.33 -11.08
CA MET A 1 -3.29 -18.77 -10.98
C MET A 1 -3.17 -18.13 -9.61
N GLU A 2 -2.20 -18.58 -8.82
CA GLU A 2 -2.21 -18.60 -7.36
C GLU A 2 -2.40 -17.24 -6.68
N ASN A 3 -3.10 -17.28 -5.56
CA ASN A 3 -3.57 -16.15 -4.78
C ASN A 3 -2.37 -15.40 -4.15
N LYS A 4 -1.74 -14.48 -4.89
CA LYS A 4 -0.62 -13.62 -4.42
C LYS A 4 -1.07 -12.54 -3.43
N THR A 5 -2.04 -12.83 -2.58
CA THR A 5 -2.61 -11.89 -1.62
C THR A 5 -2.30 -12.37 -0.20
N ALA A 6 -1.44 -11.62 0.49
CA ALA A 6 -1.19 -11.79 1.92
C ALA A 6 -1.92 -10.70 2.71
N ARG A 7 -2.41 -11.03 3.90
CA ARG A 7 -2.98 -10.05 4.84
C ARG A 7 -1.87 -9.49 5.72
N LEU A 8 -1.75 -8.16 5.73
CA LEU A 8 -0.89 -7.43 6.65
C LEU A 8 -1.77 -6.82 7.75
N THR A 9 -1.59 -7.22 8.99
CA THR A 9 -2.27 -6.64 10.16
C THR A 9 -1.28 -5.80 10.93
N VAL A 10 -1.59 -4.52 11.14
CA VAL A 10 -0.76 -3.58 11.90
C VAL A 10 -1.60 -3.00 13.03
N LEU A 11 -1.08 -3.03 14.25
CA LEU A 11 -1.68 -2.32 15.37
C LEU A 11 -1.29 -0.84 15.28
N ILE A 12 -2.29 0.03 15.23
CA ILE A 12 -2.12 1.48 15.19
C ILE A 12 -3.00 2.10 16.27
N ASP A 13 -2.50 3.19 16.86
CA ASP A 13 -3.26 3.99 17.80
C ASP A 13 -4.58 4.51 17.16
N PRO A 14 -5.71 4.49 17.90
CA PRO A 14 -7.01 4.87 17.36
C PRO A 14 -7.07 6.33 16.89
N VAL A 15 -6.33 7.26 17.51
CA VAL A 15 -6.27 8.67 17.10
C VAL A 15 -5.56 8.78 15.76
N LYS A 16 -4.43 8.08 15.60
CA LYS A 16 -3.69 8.05 14.33
C LYS A 16 -4.49 7.39 13.20
N LYS A 17 -5.23 6.30 13.50
CA LYS A 17 -6.11 5.64 12.53
C LYS A 17 -7.14 6.63 11.99
N LYS A 18 -7.80 7.37 12.88
CA LYS A 18 -8.83 8.34 12.50
C LYS A 18 -8.24 9.47 11.65
N ALA A 19 -7.12 10.05 12.05
CA ALA A 19 -6.44 11.09 11.28
C ALA A 19 -6.03 10.60 9.88
N LEU A 20 -5.54 9.36 9.76
CA LEU A 20 -5.21 8.75 8.47
C LEU A 20 -6.46 8.55 7.60
N GLU A 21 -7.55 8.06 8.18
CA GLU A 21 -8.82 7.85 7.48
C GLU A 21 -9.39 9.17 6.96
N GLU A 22 -9.38 10.22 7.77
CA GLU A 22 -9.83 11.56 7.37
C GLU A 22 -8.96 12.14 6.24
N LEU A 23 -7.63 12.02 6.36
CA LEU A 23 -6.70 12.47 5.34
C LEU A 23 -6.86 11.72 4.02
N CYS A 24 -7.10 10.41 4.09
CA CYS A 24 -7.35 9.59 2.91
C CYS A 24 -8.70 9.95 2.27
N ALA A 25 -9.75 10.16 3.08
CA ALA A 25 -11.08 10.56 2.62
C ALA A 25 -11.08 11.93 1.92
N SER A 26 -10.29 12.90 2.40
CA SER A 26 -10.14 14.21 1.74
C SER A 26 -9.47 14.14 0.37
N GLN A 27 -8.82 13.02 0.02
CA GLN A 27 -8.12 12.81 -1.24
C GLN A 27 -8.76 11.73 -2.12
N ASP A 28 -9.96 11.27 -1.76
CA ASP A 28 -10.67 10.16 -2.43
C ASP A 28 -9.84 8.85 -2.47
N LEU A 29 -8.98 8.64 -1.47
CA LEU A 29 -8.13 7.46 -1.34
C LEU A 29 -8.60 6.59 -0.17
N THR A 30 -8.28 5.30 -0.25
CA THR A 30 -8.43 4.38 0.89
C THR A 30 -7.10 4.23 1.64
N PRO A 31 -7.11 4.07 2.97
CA PRO A 31 -5.87 3.87 3.75
C PRO A 31 -5.07 2.66 3.27
N SER A 32 -5.75 1.62 2.76
CA SER A 32 -5.10 0.45 2.16
C SER A 32 -4.32 0.77 0.88
N GLN A 33 -4.78 1.71 0.05
CA GLN A 33 -4.04 2.16 -1.14
C GLN A 33 -2.79 2.94 -0.75
N VAL A 34 -2.93 3.85 0.22
CA VAL A 34 -1.81 4.66 0.72
C VAL A 34 -0.73 3.77 1.35
N VAL A 35 -1.12 2.83 2.22
CA VAL A 35 -0.17 1.90 2.86
C VAL A 35 0.54 1.03 1.82
N ARG A 36 -0.15 0.53 0.79
CA ARG A 36 0.49 -0.23 -0.29
C ARG A 36 1.51 0.62 -1.07
N GLN A 37 1.19 1.89 -1.33
CA GLN A 37 2.11 2.79 -2.02
C GLN A 37 3.35 3.06 -1.15
N LEU A 38 3.15 3.33 0.14
CA LEU A 38 4.22 3.49 1.14
C LEU A 38 5.14 2.28 1.18
N ILE A 39 4.59 1.05 1.20
CA ILE A 39 5.39 -0.18 1.20
C ILE A 39 6.25 -0.27 -0.07
N ARG A 40 5.68 0.04 -1.24
CA ARG A 40 6.42 0.01 -2.52
C ARG A 40 7.56 1.03 -2.55
N ASP A 41 7.26 2.26 -2.17
CA ASP A 41 8.23 3.36 -2.13
C ASP A 41 9.35 3.09 -1.13
N TYR A 42 9.00 2.53 0.04
CA TYR A 42 9.97 2.13 1.06
C TYR A 42 10.89 0.99 0.56
N LEU A 43 10.32 -0.04 -0.07
CA LEU A 43 11.13 -1.13 -0.64
C LEU A 43 12.05 -0.62 -1.77
N GLU A 44 11.57 0.32 -2.58
CA GLU A 44 12.36 0.94 -3.64
C GLU A 44 13.51 1.79 -3.08
N THR A 45 13.22 2.65 -2.10
CA THR A 45 14.21 3.49 -1.42
C THR A 45 15.30 2.66 -0.76
N HIS A 46 14.96 1.50 -0.21
CA HIS A 46 15.91 0.56 0.41
C HIS A 46 16.57 -0.41 -0.58
N GLY A 47 16.32 -0.29 -1.90
CA GLY A 47 16.94 -1.12 -2.93
C GLY A 47 16.49 -2.59 -2.91
N VAL A 48 15.37 -2.90 -2.25
CA VAL A 48 14.87 -4.28 -2.13
C VAL A 48 14.10 -4.64 -3.40
N SER A 49 14.70 -5.50 -4.24
CA SER A 49 14.02 -6.07 -5.39
C SER A 49 13.15 -7.25 -4.97
N TYR A 50 11.87 -7.21 -5.32
CA TYR A 50 10.94 -8.31 -5.10
C TYR A 50 10.35 -8.79 -6.44
N ALA A 51 10.15 -10.10 -6.58
CA ALA A 51 9.85 -10.77 -7.86
C ALA A 51 8.59 -10.27 -8.60
N THR A 52 7.71 -9.52 -7.94
CA THR A 52 6.49 -8.94 -8.53
C THR A 52 6.64 -7.49 -9.01
N LYS A 53 7.84 -6.87 -8.92
CA LYS A 53 8.09 -5.47 -9.34
C LYS A 53 7.71 -5.19 -10.82
N SER A 54 7.60 -6.21 -11.66
CA SER A 54 7.44 -6.05 -13.12
C SER A 54 6.02 -6.16 -13.71
N LYS A 55 4.94 -6.45 -12.95
CA LYS A 55 3.64 -6.80 -13.59
C LYS A 55 2.50 -5.77 -13.47
N THR A 56 2.63 -4.70 -12.69
CA THR A 56 1.49 -3.77 -12.45
C THR A 56 1.48 -2.54 -13.36
N ALA A 57 2.58 -2.19 -14.04
CA ALA A 57 2.62 -1.05 -14.96
C ALA A 57 2.09 -1.35 -16.38
N ALA A 58 1.76 -2.61 -16.69
CA ALA A 58 1.41 -3.05 -18.05
C ALA A 58 -0.09 -3.30 -18.30
N ASN A 59 -0.98 -3.09 -17.32
CA ASN A 59 -2.39 -3.49 -17.44
C ASN A 59 -3.39 -2.33 -17.40
N GLY A 60 -2.97 -1.16 -17.90
CA GLY A 60 -3.85 -0.04 -18.25
C GLY A 60 -3.73 0.26 -19.74
N LYS A 61 -4.40 -0.53 -20.59
CA LYS A 61 -4.73 -0.16 -21.96
C LYS A 61 -6.12 -0.65 -22.28
#